data_AF-A0A0G1YDB7-F1
#
_entry.id   AF-A0A0G1YDB7-F1
#
_cell.length_a   1.000
_cell.length_b   1.000
_cell.length_c   1.000
_cell.angle_alpha   90.00
_cell.angle_beta   90.00
_cell.angle_gamma   90.00
#
_symmetry.space_group_name_H-M   'P 1'
#
loop_
_entity.id
_entity.type
_entity.pdbx_description
1 polymer ?
#
loop_
_entity_poly.entity_id
_entity_poly.type
_entity_poly.pdbx_seq_one_letter_code
_entity_poly.pdbx_strand_id
1 'polypeptide(L)'
;MNQHLNPGKTGLALGKLLALLHLIWAILVALGWAQALVNFSQWAHMVSIPVVVKAFDLSAAITVIVVAFVVGCVIGYAFAKIWNWLHR
;
A
#
# COMPACT_ATOMS: atom_id res chain seq x y z
N MET A 1 -0.86 -24.21 19.93
CA MET A 1 -0.55 -23.71 18.58
C MET A 1 0.55 -22.68 18.70
N ASN A 2 1.62 -22.78 17.90
CA ASN A 2 2.71 -21.81 17.95
C ASN A 2 2.25 -20.50 17.31
N GLN A 3 2.06 -19.45 18.13
CA GLN A 3 1.53 -18.16 17.69
C GLN A 3 2.61 -17.26 17.06
N HIS A 4 3.85 -17.74 16.92
CA HIS A 4 4.95 -16.95 16.40
C HIS A 4 4.87 -16.79 14.88
N LEU A 5 5.06 -15.56 14.43
CA LEU A 5 5.20 -15.19 13.03
C LEU A 5 6.67 -15.32 12.59
N ASN A 6 6.90 -15.67 11.32
CA ASN A 6 8.24 -15.58 10.74
C ASN A 6 8.46 -14.15 10.21
N PRO A 7 9.38 -13.34 10.78
CA PRO A 7 9.47 -11.93 10.43
C PRO A 7 9.82 -11.65 8.97
N GLY A 8 10.67 -12.47 8.36
CA GLY A 8 11.03 -12.32 6.95
C GLY A 8 9.86 -12.60 6.02
N LYS A 9 9.11 -13.68 6.28
CA LYS A 9 7.91 -14.01 5.49
C LYS A 9 6.80 -12.98 5.68
N THR A 10 6.57 -12.51 6.91
CA THR A 10 5.57 -11.48 7.20
C THR A 10 5.93 -10.15 6.53
N GLY A 11 7.19 -9.73 6.62
CA GLY A 11 7.71 -8.57 5.90
C GLY A 11 7.47 -8.70 4.40
N LEU A 12 7.92 -9.78 3.78
CA LEU A 12 7.76 -10.00 2.34
C LEU A 12 6.29 -10.02 1.91
N ALA A 13 5.41 -10.65 2.69
CA ALA A 13 3.98 -10.69 2.40
C ALA A 13 3.37 -9.28 2.41
N LEU A 14 3.65 -8.48 3.44
CA LEU A 14 3.12 -7.12 3.54
C LEU A 14 3.73 -6.19 2.49
N GLY A 15 5.03 -6.31 2.20
CA GLY A 15 5.68 -5.60 1.10
C GLY A 15 5.01 -5.87 -0.25
N LYS A 16 4.78 -7.14 -0.58
CA LYS A 16 4.09 -7.52 -1.83
C LYS A 16 2.66 -7.00 -1.87
N LEU A 17 1.93 -7.07 -0.75
CA LEU A 17 0.56 -6.57 -0.68
C LEU A 17 0.51 -5.06 -0.96
N LEU A 18 1.36 -4.26 -0.30
CA LEU A 18 1.39 -2.82 -0.52
C LEU A 18 1.83 -2.47 -1.95
N ALA A 19 2.85 -3.15 -2.48
CA ALA A 19 3.28 -2.96 -3.87
C ALA A 19 2.15 -3.25 -4.87
N LEU A 20 1.38 -4.33 -4.65
CA LEU A 20 0.25 -4.70 -5.49
C LEU A 20 -0.88 -3.66 -5.45
N LEU A 21 -1.21 -3.13 -4.26
CA LEU A 21 -2.21 -2.06 -4.14
C LEU A 21 -1.81 -0.82 -4.95
N HIS A 22 -0.52 -0.46 -4.93
CA HIS A 22 -0.01 0.68 -5.69
C HIS A 22 0.08 0.39 -7.19
N LEU A 23 0.33 -0.87 -7.58
CA LEU A 23 0.23 -1.29 -8.98
C LEU A 23 -1.20 -1.17 -9.49
N ILE A 24 -2.19 -1.61 -8.71
CA ILE A 24 -3.61 -1.45 -9.04
C ILE A 24 -3.95 0.04 -9.18
N TRP A 25 -3.50 0.88 -8.25
CA TRP A 25 -3.66 2.33 -8.36
C TRP A 25 -3.06 2.89 -9.66
N ALA A 26 -1.83 2.51 -10.01
CA ALA A 26 -1.18 2.95 -11.24
C ALA A 26 -1.97 2.54 -12.50
N ILE A 27 -2.54 1.33 -12.51
CA ILE A 27 -3.42 0.86 -13.59
C ILE A 27 -4.69 1.72 -13.67
N LEU A 28 -5.32 2.05 -12.53
CA LEU A 28 -6.50 2.92 -12.52
C LEU A 28 -6.20 4.32 -13.05
N VAL A 29 -5.01 4.86 -12.79
CA VAL A 29 -4.57 6.14 -13.37
C VAL A 29 -4.40 6.02 -14.87
N ALA A 30 -3.75 4.94 -15.35
CA ALA A 30 -3.55 4.70 -16.78
C ALA A 30 -4.86 4.53 -17.56
N LEU A 31 -5.89 3.94 -16.93
CA LEU A 31 -7.23 3.77 -17.50
C LEU A 31 -8.13 5.03 -17.35
N GLY A 32 -7.68 6.06 -16.63
CA GLY A 32 -8.47 7.26 -16.35
C GLY A 32 -9.57 7.08 -15.30
N TRP A 33 -9.58 5.97 -14.55
CA TRP A 33 -10.60 5.66 -13.54
C TRP A 33 -10.25 6.18 -12.15
N ALA A 34 -8.99 6.52 -11.90
CA ALA A 34 -8.51 6.93 -10.59
C ALA A 34 -9.24 8.18 -10.03
N GLN A 35 -9.59 9.16 -10.87
CA GLN A 35 -10.30 10.36 -10.40
C GLN A 35 -11.69 10.02 -9.84
N ALA A 36 -12.43 9.09 -10.46
CA ALA A 36 -13.74 8.67 -9.97
C ALA A 36 -13.63 8.02 -8.58
N LEU A 37 -12.60 7.20 -8.36
CA LEU A 37 -12.34 6.59 -7.05
C LEU A 37 -11.98 7.64 -5.99
N VAL A 38 -11.19 8.65 -6.34
CA VAL A 38 -10.89 9.79 -5.44
C VAL A 38 -12.16 10.55 -5.09
N ASN A 39 -12.99 10.88 -6.08
CA ASN A 39 -14.26 11.60 -5.87
C ASN A 39 -15.20 10.80 -4.95
N PHE A 40 -15.31 9.49 -5.18
CA PHE A 40 -16.07 8.59 -4.32
C PHE A 40 -15.51 8.57 -2.89
N SER A 41 -14.19 8.45 -2.72
CA SER A 41 -13.55 8.44 -1.41
C SER A 41 -13.79 9.74 -0.64
N GLN A 42 -13.65 10.88 -1.30
CA GLN A 42 -13.89 12.20 -0.69
C GLN A 42 -15.36 12.37 -0.27
N TRP A 43 -16.30 11.99 -1.14
CA TRP A 43 -17.72 11.97 -0.82
C TRP A 43 -18.01 11.07 0.40
N ALA A 44 -17.45 9.85 0.43
CA ALA A 44 -17.67 8.89 1.51
C ALA A 44 -17.14 9.36 2.86
N HIS A 45 -16.21 10.33 2.87
CA HIS A 45 -15.68 10.94 4.09
C HIS A 45 -16.25 12.34 4.37
N MET A 46 -17.24 12.79 3.58
CA MET A 46 -17.81 14.14 3.69
C MET A 46 -16.73 15.24 3.60
N VAL A 47 -15.66 15.00 2.82
CA VAL A 47 -14.53 15.92 2.61
C VAL A 47 -14.73 16.70 1.32
N SER A 48 -14.53 18.02 1.38
CA SER A 48 -14.54 18.91 0.21
C SER A 48 -13.17 19.57 0.03
N ILE A 49 -12.27 18.87 -0.65
CA ILE A 49 -10.94 19.38 -1.01
C ILE A 49 -10.75 19.14 -2.52
N PRO A 50 -10.35 20.15 -3.31
CA PRO A 50 -10.10 19.96 -4.73
C PRO A 50 -8.83 19.13 -4.94
N VAL A 51 -9.00 17.83 -5.24
CA VAL A 51 -7.90 16.91 -5.58
C VAL A 51 -8.04 16.48 -7.04
N VAL A 52 -6.98 16.72 -7.80
CA VAL A 52 -6.90 16.36 -9.22
C VAL A 52 -5.84 15.27 -9.40
N VAL A 53 -6.27 14.11 -9.91
CA VAL A 53 -5.39 13.03 -10.35
C VAL A 53 -4.80 13.43 -11.70
N LYS A 54 -3.47 13.57 -11.76
CA LYS A 54 -2.75 13.89 -13.00
C LYS A 54 -2.73 12.69 -13.95
N ALA A 55 -2.34 12.95 -15.20
CA ALA A 55 -2.10 11.89 -16.19
C ALA A 55 -1.07 10.87 -15.69
N PHE A 56 -1.15 9.64 -16.21
CA PHE A 56 -0.22 8.58 -15.86
C PHE A 56 1.23 8.99 -16.13
N ASP A 57 2.07 8.78 -15.14
CA ASP A 57 3.52 8.98 -15.21
C ASP A 57 4.21 7.68 -14.79
N LEU A 58 4.99 7.10 -15.71
CA LEU A 58 5.64 5.80 -15.50
C LEU A 58 6.69 5.86 -14.39
N SER A 59 7.42 6.97 -14.29
CA SER A 59 8.46 7.15 -13.27
C SER A 59 7.85 7.19 -11.87
N ALA A 60 6.79 7.96 -11.69
CA ALA A 60 6.04 8.03 -10.44
C ALA A 60 5.42 6.67 -10.05
N ALA A 61 4.84 5.96 -11.02
CA ALA A 61 4.25 4.64 -10.80
C ALA A 61 5.28 3.61 -10.31
N ILE A 62 6.42 3.48 -11.00
CA ILE A 62 7.50 2.58 -10.58
C ILE A 62 8.03 2.97 -9.20
N THR A 63 8.26 4.27 -8.99
CA THR A 63 8.79 4.80 -7.73
C THR A 63 7.89 4.42 -6.56
N VAL A 64 6.58 4.66 -6.66
CA VAL A 64 5.67 4.40 -5.53
C VAL A 64 5.52 2.90 -5.26
N ILE A 65 5.56 2.04 -6.29
CA ILE A 65 5.51 0.58 -6.11
C ILE A 65 6.74 0.07 -5.34
N VAL A 66 7.93 0.53 -5.73
CA VAL A 66 9.19 0.14 -5.06
C VAL A 66 9.21 0.67 -3.63
N VAL A 67 8.86 1.93 -3.41
CA VAL A 67 8.80 2.52 -2.07
C VAL A 67 7.79 1.78 -1.19
N ALA A 68 6.58 1.51 -1.70
CA ALA A 68 5.56 0.78 -0.97
C ALA A 68 6.01 -0.64 -0.61
N PHE A 69 6.71 -1.33 -1.52
CA PHE A 69 7.29 -2.65 -1.25
C PHE A 69 8.28 -2.60 -0.08
N VAL A 70 9.24 -1.66 -0.13
CA VAL A 70 10.27 -1.51 0.91
C VAL A 70 9.64 -1.16 2.25
N VAL A 71 8.73 -0.19 2.26
CA VAL A 71 8.01 0.23 3.48
C VAL A 71 7.20 -0.93 4.06
N GLY A 72 6.47 -1.67 3.23
CA GLY A 72 5.70 -2.83 3.69
C GLY A 72 6.57 -3.95 4.25
N CYS A 73 7.74 -4.20 3.65
CA CYS A 73 8.73 -5.15 4.17
C CYS A 73 9.22 -4.75 5.57
N VAL A 74 9.57 -3.48 5.75
CA VAL A 74 10.03 -2.94 7.04
C VAL A 74 8.93 -3.02 8.10
N ILE A 75 7.73 -2.54 7.77
CA ILE A 75 6.58 -2.56 8.70
C ILE A 75 6.22 -4.00 9.07
N GLY A 76 6.15 -4.92 8.10
CA GLY A 76 5.77 -6.31 8.36
C GLY A 76 6.81 -7.07 9.18
N TYR A 77 8.09 -6.80 8.95
CA TYR A 77 9.16 -7.36 9.78
C TYR A 77 9.07 -6.85 11.22
N ALA A 78 8.93 -5.53 11.40
CA ALA A 78 8.80 -4.90 12.72
C ALA A 78 7.56 -5.43 13.46
N PHE A 79 6.42 -5.50 12.78
CA PHE A 79 5.18 -6.05 13.31
C PHE A 79 5.38 -7.48 13.83
N ALA A 80 5.98 -8.36 13.03
CA ALA A 80 6.22 -9.74 13.43
C ALA A 80 7.15 -9.85 14.65
N LYS A 81 8.17 -8.98 14.76
CA LYS A 81 9.06 -8.94 15.93
C LYS A 81 8.32 -8.51 17.19
N ILE A 82 7.48 -7.47 17.10
CA ILE A 82 6.65 -6.99 18.21
C ILE A 82 5.64 -8.08 18.62
N TRP A 83 4.95 -8.68 17.65
CA TRP A 83 4.00 -9.76 17.89
C TRP A 83 4.62 -10.94 18.64
N ASN A 84 5.77 -11.42 18.17
CA ASN A 84 6.49 -12.51 18.81
C ASN A 84 7.03 -12.14 20.18
N TRP A 85 7.30 -10.86 20.45
CA TRP A 85 7.70 -10.40 21.77
C TRP A 85 6.52 -10.40 22.75
N LEU A 86 5.33 -10.00 22.30
CA LEU A 86 4.09 -10.00 23.10
C LEU A 86 3.58 -11.42 23.41
N HIS A 87 3.91 -12.40 22.57
CA HIS A 87 3.47 -13.80 22.70
C HIS A 87 4.56 -14.74 23.25
N ARG A 88 5.54 -14.17 23.97
CA ARG A 88 6.55 -14.95 24.69
C ARG A 88 5.98 -15.70 25.88
#